data_AF-A0A534TDX3-F1
#
_entry.id   AF-A0A534TDX3-F1
#
_cell.length_a   1.000
_cell.length_b   1.000
_cell.length_c   1.000
_cell.angle_alpha   90.00
_cell.angle_beta   90.00
_cell.angle_gamma   90.00
#
_symmetry.space_group_name_H-M   'P 1'
#
loop_
_entity.id
_entity.type
_entity.pdbx_description
1 polymer ?
#
loop_
_entity_poly.entity_id
_entity_poly.type
_entity_poly.pdbx_seq_one_letter_code
_entity_poly.pdbx_strand_id
1 'polypeptide(L)'
;MHELTELLVRCGVKADDARTYDYSVRRAASSYAPPRDGEPRIEVRLELPDGLSFVERVGFRYSVDKQLRASAAAVYWRSVDAIHRQRLWMASRVEELHEQRPELSFSRARDIAAAELADRETIIFPHYSLLQGHDRFTRLPKAEDRKFRPLHRESCGFPSPVEVFEQLGIRQWFALLRPRTETDSTVKTSLAPGSRVVTDYLKNSGLLSYLELLRFYVVGYGCTTCIGNSGPLPDPIATAIRDNDLVVAAVLSGNRNFEGRIHPLVRASYLASPPLVVAYALAGSVDVDLASEPLGTDADGDDVYLRDVWPSRAEVQAILGEAVSPDLFRKSYGTVFDGDDAWRTLPVPEGALYAWDSKSTYIQEPPFFVDLPPSPPPLRDIAGARVLALLGDSITTDHISPAGSIPADGPAGKFLIAHGVTPREFNSYGARRGNHQVMMRGTFGNVRLRNALAPKREGDWTRHFPSGEEMRIFDAAERYRAAGTPLVVIAGKEYGTGSSRDWAAKGTLLLGIKAVLAESFERIHRSNLVGMGVLPLQFKRGESCATQGLDGTETYDVVGLATLAPRAELTVRVRRDDGSTAEFGAIARVDSAMDIEYLRHGGILQMVLRSLAGTR
;
A
#
# COMPACT_ATOMS: atom_id res chain seq x y z
N MET A 1 -15.37 -6.52 25.13
CA MET A 1 -14.42 -7.65 25.22
C MET A 1 -14.97 -8.77 26.09
N HIS A 2 -15.48 -8.49 27.29
CA HIS A 2 -16.23 -9.47 28.08
C HIS A 2 -17.38 -10.11 27.28
N GLU A 3 -18.21 -9.29 26.61
CA GLU A 3 -19.27 -9.76 25.70
C GLU A 3 -18.74 -10.59 24.51
N LEU A 4 -17.52 -10.29 24.03
CA LEU A 4 -16.89 -11.01 22.91
C LEU A 4 -16.35 -12.38 23.39
N THR A 5 -15.77 -12.43 24.58
CA THR A 5 -15.32 -13.65 25.24
C THR A 5 -16.50 -14.54 25.62
N GLU A 6 -17.57 -13.98 26.19
CA GLU A 6 -18.81 -14.71 26.46
C GLU A 6 -19.45 -15.24 25.18
N LEU A 7 -19.44 -14.47 24.09
CA LEU A 7 -19.90 -14.92 22.77
C LEU A 7 -19.05 -16.11 22.26
N LEU A 8 -17.73 -16.04 22.40
CA LEU A 8 -16.80 -17.11 22.00
C LEU A 8 -17.01 -18.39 22.84
N VAL A 9 -17.19 -18.25 24.15
CA VAL A 9 -17.52 -19.36 25.06
C VAL A 9 -18.86 -20.00 24.68
N ARG A 10 -19.89 -19.19 24.38
CA ARG A 10 -21.22 -19.67 23.94
C ARG A 10 -21.17 -20.38 22.57
N CYS A 11 -20.18 -20.08 21.74
CA CYS A 11 -19.91 -20.75 20.46
C CYS A 11 -19.00 -21.99 20.60
N GLY A 12 -18.70 -22.44 21.83
CA GLY A 12 -17.91 -23.64 22.10
C GLY A 12 -16.41 -23.45 21.92
N VAL A 13 -15.90 -22.21 21.83
CA VAL A 13 -14.46 -21.93 21.85
C VAL A 13 -13.98 -22.05 23.30
N LYS A 14 -12.92 -22.85 23.55
CA LYS A 14 -12.31 -22.93 24.88
C LYS A 14 -11.59 -21.61 25.15
N ALA A 15 -12.24 -20.73 25.90
CA ALA A 15 -11.67 -19.46 26.37
C ALA A 15 -11.34 -19.49 27.87
N ASP A 16 -11.45 -20.65 28.53
CA ASP A 16 -11.27 -20.80 29.98
C ASP A 16 -9.82 -20.50 30.44
N ASP A 17 -8.85 -20.56 29.51
CA ASP A 17 -7.46 -20.14 29.67
C ASP A 17 -7.11 -18.87 28.87
N ALA A 18 -8.12 -18.15 28.35
CA ALA A 18 -7.92 -16.83 27.72
C ALA A 18 -7.50 -15.83 28.80
N ARG A 19 -6.21 -15.80 29.09
CA ARG A 19 -5.63 -14.81 30.01
C ARG A 19 -5.69 -13.45 29.32
N THR A 20 -6.44 -12.54 29.92
CA THR A 20 -6.30 -11.10 29.66
C THR A 20 -4.91 -10.72 30.15
N TYR A 21 -3.96 -10.63 29.24
CA TYR A 21 -2.65 -10.16 29.61
C TYR A 21 -2.61 -8.64 29.50
N ASP A 22 -2.55 -7.97 30.64
CA ASP A 22 -2.11 -6.57 30.69
C ASP A 22 -0.60 -6.55 30.53
N TYR A 23 -0.16 -6.50 29.27
CA TYR A 23 1.25 -6.28 28.96
C TYR A 23 1.52 -4.82 28.66
N SER A 24 2.42 -4.22 29.44
CA SER A 24 3.29 -3.16 28.92
C SER A 24 4.26 -3.81 27.92
N VAL A 25 4.06 -3.52 26.64
CA VAL A 25 4.50 -4.38 25.53
C VAL A 25 6.03 -4.53 25.43
N ARG A 26 6.57 -5.74 25.72
CA ARG A 26 7.76 -6.33 25.05
C ARG A 26 7.80 -7.87 25.17
N ARG A 27 7.54 -8.58 24.06
CA ARG A 27 8.49 -9.48 23.37
C ARG A 27 7.88 -10.00 22.05
N ALA A 28 8.71 -9.94 21.00
CA ALA A 28 8.60 -10.52 19.66
C ALA A 28 7.53 -10.00 18.65
N ALA A 29 8.02 -9.08 17.79
CA ALA A 29 7.65 -8.78 16.40
C ALA A 29 6.16 -8.56 16.06
N SER A 30 5.70 -7.32 16.23
CA SER A 30 4.49 -6.76 15.59
C SER A 30 4.75 -5.36 15.03
N SER A 31 4.20 -5.08 13.84
CA SER A 31 4.36 -3.86 13.03
C SER A 31 3.35 -2.75 13.36
N TYR A 32 2.49 -2.91 14.38
CA TYR A 32 1.56 -1.86 14.81
C TYR A 32 2.03 -1.17 16.10
N ALA A 33 1.78 0.13 16.22
CA ALA A 33 2.04 0.91 17.43
C ALA A 33 1.10 0.49 18.58
N PRO A 34 1.55 0.60 19.84
CA PRO A 34 0.67 0.42 20.99
C PRO A 34 -0.46 1.47 20.99
N PRO A 35 -1.66 1.12 21.51
CA PRO A 35 -2.76 2.08 21.71
C PRO A 35 -2.32 3.31 22.49
N ARG A 36 -2.89 4.47 22.16
CA ARG A 36 -2.72 5.73 22.90
C ARG A 36 -3.88 6.06 23.85
N ASP A 37 -4.92 5.23 23.90
CA ASP A 37 -6.15 5.48 24.66
C ASP A 37 -6.12 4.99 26.12
N GLY A 38 -4.99 4.46 26.61
CA GLY A 38 -4.89 3.94 27.98
C GLY A 38 -5.73 2.68 28.23
N GLU A 39 -6.39 2.17 27.19
CA GLU A 39 -7.23 0.98 27.24
C GLU A 39 -6.37 -0.29 27.09
N PRO A 40 -6.58 -1.30 27.94
CA PRO A 40 -5.82 -2.54 27.89
C PRO A 40 -6.07 -3.28 26.56
N ARG A 41 -4.99 -3.68 25.89
CA ARG A 41 -5.08 -4.52 24.68
C ARG A 41 -5.05 -5.97 25.09
N ILE A 42 -6.04 -6.70 24.62
CA ILE A 42 -6.24 -8.09 24.97
C ILE A 42 -5.74 -8.95 23.81
N GLU A 43 -4.71 -9.74 24.05
CA GLU A 43 -4.36 -10.86 23.18
C GLU A 43 -5.19 -12.07 23.61
N VAL A 44 -6.10 -12.52 22.75
CA VAL A 44 -6.93 -13.69 23.03
C VAL A 44 -6.30 -14.89 22.33
N ARG A 45 -5.69 -15.79 23.12
CA ARG A 45 -5.22 -17.07 22.60
C ARG A 45 -6.45 -17.98 22.44
N LEU A 46 -6.87 -18.20 21.21
CA LEU A 46 -8.01 -19.04 20.89
C LEU A 46 -7.50 -20.44 20.53
N GLU A 47 -7.97 -21.44 21.26
CA GLU A 47 -7.75 -22.84 20.96
C GLU A 47 -9.09 -23.46 20.55
N LEU A 48 -9.11 -24.08 19.38
CA LEU A 48 -10.28 -24.86 19.00
C LEU A 48 -10.36 -26.12 19.89
N PRO A 49 -11.56 -26.62 20.22
CA PRO A 49 -11.74 -27.78 21.10
C PRO A 49 -11.07 -29.09 20.66
N ASP A 50 -10.53 -29.12 19.44
CA ASP A 50 -9.86 -30.23 18.77
C ASP A 50 -8.33 -30.11 18.74
N GLY A 51 -7.74 -29.15 19.45
CA GLY A 51 -6.29 -29.01 19.66
C GLY A 51 -5.55 -28.16 18.62
N LEU A 52 -6.27 -27.51 17.70
CA LEU A 52 -5.69 -26.50 16.81
C LEU A 52 -5.48 -25.18 17.58
N SER A 53 -4.22 -24.87 17.88
CA SER A 53 -3.82 -23.55 18.36
C SER A 53 -3.52 -22.65 17.16
N PHE A 54 -4.22 -21.52 17.03
CA PHE A 54 -4.02 -20.61 15.89
C PHE A 54 -2.83 -19.66 16.03
N VAL A 55 -2.06 -19.77 17.13
CA VAL A 55 -0.85 -18.97 17.32
C VAL A 55 0.36 -19.84 17.06
N GLU A 56 0.72 -19.97 15.77
CA GLU A 56 2.14 -20.10 15.45
C GLU A 56 2.60 -19.64 14.06
N ARG A 57 1.74 -19.36 13.06
CA ARG A 57 2.23 -18.80 11.77
C ARG A 57 1.25 -18.17 10.76
N VAL A 58 0.00 -17.86 11.11
CA VAL A 58 -0.89 -17.06 10.24
C VAL A 58 -1.27 -15.78 10.96
N GLY A 59 -0.50 -14.72 10.70
CA GLY A 59 -0.73 -13.40 11.28
C GLY A 59 -1.88 -12.68 10.59
N PHE A 60 -3.12 -12.89 11.04
CA PHE A 60 -4.18 -11.91 10.82
C PHE A 60 -4.12 -10.86 11.93
N ARG A 61 -3.33 -9.80 11.72
CA ARG A 61 -3.30 -8.61 12.57
C ARG A 61 -4.03 -7.48 11.85
N TYR A 62 -5.33 -7.38 12.06
CA TYR A 62 -6.09 -6.20 11.64
C TYR A 62 -5.97 -5.12 12.72
N SER A 63 -5.37 -3.97 12.38
CA SER A 63 -5.71 -2.70 13.01
C SER A 63 -7.12 -2.35 12.55
N VAL A 64 -8.11 -2.54 13.41
CA VAL A 64 -9.46 -2.07 13.14
C VAL A 64 -9.80 -0.96 14.11
N ASP A 65 -10.10 0.19 13.52
CA ASP A 65 -10.92 1.25 14.09
C ASP A 65 -12.16 0.63 14.80
N LYS A 66 -12.67 1.29 15.83
CA LYS A 66 -13.88 0.92 16.57
C LYS A 66 -15.06 0.59 15.62
N GLN A 67 -15.10 1.16 14.41
CA GLN A 67 -16.16 0.92 13.41
C GLN A 67 -16.07 -0.39 12.61
N LEU A 68 -14.91 -1.08 12.56
CA LEU A 68 -14.70 -2.27 11.71
C LEU A 68 -14.72 -3.62 12.46
N ARG A 69 -15.09 -3.60 13.75
CA ARG A 69 -15.06 -4.78 14.63
C ARG A 69 -16.01 -5.91 14.17
N ALA A 70 -17.15 -5.56 13.58
CA ALA A 70 -18.14 -6.53 13.10
C ALA A 70 -17.68 -7.26 11.82
N SER A 71 -17.06 -6.54 10.89
CA SER A 71 -16.55 -7.12 9.63
C SER A 71 -15.37 -8.05 9.88
N ALA A 72 -14.49 -7.72 10.82
CA ALA A 72 -13.38 -8.60 11.21
C ALA A 72 -13.86 -9.92 11.84
N ALA A 73 -14.91 -9.86 12.68
CA ALA A 73 -15.53 -11.05 13.26
C ALA A 73 -16.22 -11.91 12.19
N ALA A 74 -16.93 -11.30 11.25
CA ALA A 74 -17.58 -12.00 10.15
C ALA A 74 -16.58 -12.72 9.21
N VAL A 75 -15.48 -12.05 8.85
CA VAL A 75 -14.39 -12.64 8.03
C VAL A 75 -13.70 -13.78 8.78
N TYR A 76 -13.48 -13.63 10.08
CA TYR A 76 -12.93 -14.68 10.94
C TYR A 76 -13.85 -15.91 10.97
N TRP A 77 -15.16 -15.72 11.16
CA TRP A 77 -16.13 -16.82 11.20
C TRP A 77 -16.22 -17.58 9.88
N ARG A 78 -16.27 -16.87 8.74
CA ARG A 78 -16.29 -17.49 7.41
C ARG A 78 -15.01 -18.30 7.13
N SER A 79 -13.87 -17.80 7.59
CA SER A 79 -12.58 -18.47 7.42
C SER A 79 -12.48 -19.77 8.24
N VAL A 80 -12.93 -19.76 9.50
CA VAL A 80 -12.89 -20.94 10.37
C VAL A 80 -13.85 -22.03 9.90
N ASP A 81 -15.08 -21.68 9.48
CA ASP A 81 -16.03 -22.65 8.95
C ASP A 81 -15.50 -23.31 7.66
N ALA A 82 -14.91 -22.52 6.76
CA ALA A 82 -14.34 -23.03 5.52
C ALA A 82 -13.18 -24.02 5.77
N ILE A 83 -12.25 -23.69 6.69
CA ILE A 83 -11.14 -24.58 7.08
C ILE A 83 -11.68 -25.90 7.66
N HIS A 84 -12.73 -25.84 8.47
CA HIS A 84 -13.32 -27.05 9.06
C HIS A 84 -14.01 -27.94 8.02
N ARG A 85 -14.77 -27.34 7.09
CA ARG A 85 -15.38 -28.08 5.97
C ARG A 85 -14.32 -28.78 5.11
N GLN A 86 -13.25 -28.07 4.78
CA GLN A 86 -12.10 -28.61 4.05
C GLN A 86 -11.46 -29.80 4.78
N ARG A 87 -11.29 -29.71 6.11
CA ARG A 87 -10.74 -30.80 6.92
C ARG A 87 -11.62 -32.05 6.96
N LEU A 88 -12.93 -31.90 7.15
CA LEU A 88 -13.86 -33.03 7.15
C LEU A 88 -13.91 -33.70 5.78
N TRP A 89 -13.91 -32.90 4.72
CA TRP A 89 -13.83 -33.43 3.37
C TRP A 89 -12.56 -34.26 3.16
N MET A 90 -11.39 -33.76 3.61
CA MET A 90 -10.14 -34.53 3.53
C MET A 90 -10.21 -35.83 4.31
N ALA A 91 -10.83 -35.83 5.49
CA ALA A 91 -10.95 -37.03 6.31
C ALA A 91 -11.78 -38.10 5.61
N SER A 92 -12.98 -37.75 5.14
CA SER A 92 -13.83 -38.67 4.36
C SER A 92 -13.12 -39.17 3.11
N ARG A 93 -12.39 -38.29 2.41
CA ARG A 93 -11.69 -38.69 1.19
C ARG A 93 -10.52 -39.64 1.45
N VAL A 94 -9.78 -39.44 2.54
CA VAL A 94 -8.70 -40.36 2.94
C VAL A 94 -9.25 -41.73 3.34
N GLU A 95 -10.43 -41.78 3.95
CA GLU A 95 -11.13 -43.02 4.30
C GLU A 95 -11.60 -43.77 3.04
N GLU A 96 -12.25 -43.07 2.09
CA GLU A 96 -12.63 -43.65 0.79
C GLU A 96 -11.42 -44.22 0.03
N LEU A 97 -10.29 -43.50 0.02
CA LEU A 97 -9.06 -43.96 -0.62
C LEU A 97 -8.50 -45.22 0.04
N HIS A 98 -8.67 -45.37 1.37
CA HIS A 98 -8.26 -46.56 2.09
C HIS A 98 -9.13 -47.77 1.75
N GLU A 99 -10.45 -47.58 1.64
CA GLU A 99 -11.39 -48.63 1.26
C GLU A 99 -11.17 -49.10 -0.19
N GLN A 100 -10.92 -48.16 -1.10
CA GLN A 100 -10.69 -48.44 -2.51
C GLN A 100 -9.31 -49.06 -2.78
N ARG A 101 -8.31 -48.69 -1.98
CA ARG A 101 -6.91 -49.09 -2.15
C ARG A 101 -6.26 -49.39 -0.79
N PRO A 102 -6.53 -50.57 -0.20
CA PRO A 102 -6.07 -50.93 1.14
C PRO A 102 -4.54 -50.92 1.32
N GLU A 103 -3.79 -51.00 0.22
CA GLU A 103 -2.33 -50.95 0.17
C GLU A 103 -1.74 -49.54 0.32
N LEU A 104 -2.55 -48.48 0.18
CA LEU A 104 -2.07 -47.11 0.32
C LEU A 104 -1.73 -46.78 1.78
N SER A 105 -0.53 -46.25 1.99
CA SER A 105 -0.17 -45.66 3.29
C SER A 105 -1.00 -44.41 3.56
N PHE A 106 -1.28 -44.15 4.84
CA PHE A 106 -2.03 -42.96 5.28
C PHE A 106 -1.43 -41.66 4.72
N SER A 107 -0.10 -41.53 4.75
CA SER A 107 0.59 -40.36 4.18
C SER A 107 0.30 -40.19 2.70
N ARG A 108 0.32 -41.29 1.93
CA ARG A 108 0.10 -41.23 0.48
C ARG A 108 -1.36 -40.93 0.15
N ALA A 109 -2.31 -41.53 0.88
CA ALA A 109 -3.74 -41.23 0.75
C ALA A 109 -4.03 -39.75 1.10
N ARG A 110 -3.40 -39.22 2.15
CA ARG A 110 -3.51 -37.80 2.54
C ARG A 110 -2.95 -36.86 1.46
N ASP A 111 -1.80 -37.18 0.87
CA ASP A 111 -1.20 -36.35 -0.17
C ASP A 111 -2.08 -36.32 -1.44
N ILE A 112 -2.68 -37.46 -1.81
CA ILE A 112 -3.64 -37.55 -2.91
C ILE A 112 -4.89 -36.71 -2.61
N ALA A 113 -5.49 -36.87 -1.43
CA ALA A 113 -6.67 -36.09 -1.04
C ALA A 113 -6.37 -34.59 -0.98
N ALA A 114 -5.18 -34.18 -0.51
CA ALA A 114 -4.77 -32.78 -0.47
C ALA A 114 -4.60 -32.17 -1.88
N ALA A 115 -4.08 -32.96 -2.83
CA ALA A 115 -3.99 -32.56 -4.23
C ALA A 115 -5.38 -32.42 -4.86
N GLU A 116 -6.27 -33.40 -4.64
CA GLU A 116 -7.66 -33.35 -5.13
C GLU A 116 -8.45 -32.16 -4.53
N LEU A 117 -8.21 -31.80 -3.26
CA LEU A 117 -8.83 -30.64 -2.63
C LEU A 117 -8.33 -29.32 -3.24
N ALA A 118 -7.03 -29.23 -3.53
CA ALA A 118 -6.43 -28.06 -4.18
C ALA A 118 -6.93 -27.82 -5.61
N ASP A 119 -7.46 -28.86 -6.25
CA ASP A 119 -8.11 -28.79 -7.55
C ASP A 119 -9.60 -28.44 -7.45
N ARG A 120 -10.26 -28.77 -6.34
CA ARG A 120 -11.68 -28.50 -6.10
C ARG A 120 -11.97 -27.08 -5.60
N GLU A 121 -11.12 -26.50 -4.76
CA GLU A 121 -11.41 -25.20 -4.15
C GLU A 121 -10.17 -24.33 -3.87
N THR A 122 -10.41 -23.06 -3.54
CA THR A 122 -9.34 -22.10 -3.24
C THR A 122 -8.67 -22.44 -1.92
N ILE A 123 -7.34 -22.47 -1.91
CA ILE A 123 -6.54 -22.73 -0.71
C ILE A 123 -6.70 -21.57 0.28
N ILE A 124 -7.52 -21.76 1.30
CA ILE A 124 -7.70 -20.80 2.41
C ILE A 124 -6.64 -21.04 3.50
N PHE A 125 -6.24 -22.30 3.68
CA PHE A 125 -5.19 -22.75 4.58
C PHE A 125 -4.40 -23.89 3.91
N PRO A 126 -3.10 -24.10 4.20
CA PRO A 126 -2.33 -25.12 3.49
C PRO A 126 -2.94 -26.51 3.67
N HIS A 127 -3.47 -27.11 2.60
CA HIS A 127 -4.25 -28.35 2.67
C HIS A 127 -3.49 -29.53 3.32
N TYR A 128 -2.17 -29.59 3.16
CA TYR A 128 -1.31 -30.60 3.80
C TYR A 128 -1.33 -30.55 5.34
N SER A 129 -1.75 -29.42 5.92
CA SER A 129 -1.83 -29.21 7.37
C SER A 129 -3.23 -29.43 7.96
N LEU A 130 -4.26 -29.65 7.13
CA LEU A 130 -5.63 -29.83 7.60
C LEU A 130 -5.84 -31.11 8.42
N LEU A 131 -5.07 -32.17 8.15
CA LEU A 131 -5.03 -33.40 8.94
C LEU A 131 -3.75 -33.51 9.79
N GLN A 132 -3.07 -32.39 10.07
CA GLN A 132 -1.89 -32.39 10.94
C GLN A 132 -2.26 -32.87 12.35
N GLY A 133 -1.50 -33.82 12.89
CA GLY A 133 -1.82 -34.50 14.16
C GLY A 133 -2.57 -35.83 13.99
N HIS A 134 -3.09 -36.12 12.79
CA HIS A 134 -3.65 -37.43 12.45
C HIS A 134 -2.61 -38.22 11.63
N ASP A 135 -2.32 -39.45 12.06
CA ASP A 135 -1.27 -40.28 11.48
C ASP A 135 -1.75 -41.67 11.00
N ARG A 136 -3.03 -42.01 11.24
CA ARG A 136 -3.62 -43.32 10.94
C ARG A 136 -5.10 -43.19 10.60
N PHE A 137 -5.62 -44.09 9.76
CA PHE A 137 -7.02 -44.10 9.29
C PHE A 137 -8.03 -44.16 10.45
N THR A 138 -7.73 -44.95 11.49
CA THR A 138 -8.58 -45.09 12.70
C THR A 138 -8.65 -43.85 13.58
N ARG A 139 -7.89 -42.81 13.26
CA ARG A 139 -7.83 -41.54 14.01
C ARG A 139 -8.32 -40.36 13.18
N LEU A 140 -8.97 -40.58 12.03
CA LEU A 140 -9.50 -39.48 11.21
C LEU A 140 -10.61 -38.71 11.97
N PRO A 141 -10.70 -37.38 11.79
CA PRO A 141 -11.76 -36.61 12.41
C PRO A 141 -13.11 -36.96 11.75
N LYS A 142 -14.11 -37.27 12.57
CA LYS A 142 -15.47 -37.59 12.11
C LYS A 142 -16.32 -36.33 12.04
N ALA A 143 -17.40 -36.36 11.25
CA ALA A 143 -18.35 -35.24 11.16
C ALA A 143 -18.95 -34.85 12.53
N GLU A 144 -19.09 -35.83 13.42
CA GLU A 144 -19.56 -35.70 14.80
C GLU A 144 -18.49 -35.18 15.78
N ASP A 145 -17.21 -35.13 15.40
CA ASP A 145 -16.13 -34.48 16.18
C ASP A 145 -16.20 -32.95 16.12
N ARG A 146 -17.15 -32.39 15.35
CA ARG A 146 -17.45 -30.96 15.30
C ARG A 146 -18.04 -30.47 16.63
N LYS A 147 -17.16 -30.08 17.55
CA LYS A 147 -17.54 -29.39 18.81
C LYS A 147 -17.92 -27.92 18.59
N PHE A 148 -17.49 -27.32 17.48
CA PHE A 148 -17.82 -25.95 17.09
C PHE A 148 -19.09 -25.91 16.24
N ARG A 149 -20.21 -25.44 16.80
CA ARG A 149 -21.46 -25.21 16.06
C ARG A 149 -21.55 -23.72 15.71
N PRO A 150 -21.55 -23.34 14.41
CA PRO A 150 -21.77 -21.95 14.03
C PRO A 150 -23.20 -21.62 14.45
N LEU A 151 -23.36 -20.63 15.32
CA LEU A 151 -24.68 -20.09 15.61
C LEU A 151 -25.12 -19.25 14.42
N HIS A 152 -26.34 -19.49 13.93
CA HIS A 152 -26.96 -18.63 12.94
C HIS A 152 -27.13 -17.24 13.57
N ARG A 153 -26.98 -16.16 12.79
CA ARG A 153 -27.07 -14.76 13.27
C ARG A 153 -28.32 -14.50 14.12
N GLU A 154 -29.43 -15.12 13.76
CA GLU A 154 -30.72 -15.05 14.46
C GLU A 154 -30.72 -15.76 15.82
N SER A 155 -29.96 -16.85 15.98
CA SER A 155 -29.91 -17.63 17.21
C SER A 155 -29.05 -17.02 18.33
N CYS A 156 -28.30 -15.95 18.02
CA CYS A 156 -27.48 -15.21 18.99
C CYS A 156 -28.17 -13.95 19.53
N GLY A 157 -29.37 -13.60 19.04
CA GLY A 157 -30.02 -12.32 19.33
C GLY A 157 -29.18 -11.11 18.88
N PHE A 158 -28.29 -11.30 17.91
CA PHE A 158 -27.43 -10.25 17.40
C PHE A 158 -28.23 -9.44 16.37
N PRO A 159 -28.44 -8.14 16.58
CA PRO A 159 -29.11 -7.34 15.58
C PRO A 159 -28.25 -7.33 14.32
N SER A 160 -28.92 -7.26 13.18
CA SER A 160 -28.26 -7.00 11.91
C SER A 160 -27.34 -5.77 12.02
N PRO A 161 -26.19 -5.70 11.28
CA PRO A 161 -25.45 -4.44 11.17
C PRO A 161 -26.37 -3.27 10.83
N VAL A 162 -27.40 -3.55 10.03
CA VAL A 162 -28.51 -2.65 9.70
C VAL A 162 -29.33 -2.22 10.93
N GLU A 163 -29.76 -3.13 11.81
CA GLU A 163 -30.45 -2.80 13.09
C GLU A 163 -29.52 -2.08 14.07
N VAL A 164 -28.24 -2.44 14.13
CA VAL A 164 -27.25 -1.72 14.94
C VAL A 164 -27.11 -0.29 14.43
N PHE A 165 -27.10 -0.08 13.12
CA PHE A 165 -27.07 1.25 12.51
C PHE A 165 -28.41 2.01 12.63
N GLU A 166 -29.54 1.31 12.72
CA GLU A 166 -30.84 1.88 13.07
C GLU A 166 -30.88 2.36 14.53
N GLN A 167 -30.42 1.53 15.48
CA GLN A 167 -30.38 1.86 16.91
C GLN A 167 -29.41 3.01 17.22
N LEU A 168 -28.39 3.19 16.39
CA LEU A 168 -27.43 4.30 16.47
C LEU A 168 -27.91 5.58 15.75
N GLY A 169 -29.10 5.60 15.16
CA GLY A 169 -29.66 6.78 14.49
C GLY A 169 -28.97 7.16 13.18
N ILE A 170 -28.21 6.25 12.56
CA ILE A 170 -27.35 6.52 11.41
C ILE A 170 -28.14 6.43 10.08
N ARG A 171 -29.41 6.05 10.13
CA ARG A 171 -30.19 5.66 8.95
C ARG A 171 -30.79 6.77 8.08
N GLN A 172 -30.31 8.01 8.19
CA GLN A 172 -30.72 9.09 7.26
C GLN A 172 -29.59 9.59 6.36
N TRP A 173 -28.37 9.05 6.45
CA TRP A 173 -27.23 9.56 5.66
C TRP A 173 -26.90 8.74 4.41
N PHE A 174 -27.49 7.56 4.25
CA PHE A 174 -27.24 6.73 3.07
C PHE A 174 -28.57 6.20 2.52
N ALA A 175 -29.23 7.06 1.74
CA ALA A 175 -30.34 6.64 0.90
C ALA A 175 -29.81 6.04 -0.42
N LEU A 176 -30.14 4.77 -0.62
CA LEU A 176 -30.40 4.04 -1.87
C LEU A 176 -29.77 4.55 -3.18
N LEU A 177 -28.86 3.73 -3.73
CA LEU A 177 -28.84 3.43 -5.17
C LEU A 177 -28.92 1.91 -5.32
N ARG A 178 -29.97 1.42 -5.99
CA ARG A 178 -30.09 0.03 -6.45
C ARG A 178 -29.50 -0.06 -7.86
N PRO A 179 -28.92 -1.19 -8.28
CA PRO A 179 -28.90 -1.56 -9.68
C PRO A 179 -30.00 -2.61 -9.95
N ARG A 180 -30.83 -2.37 -10.96
CA ARG A 180 -31.63 -3.40 -11.63
C ARG A 180 -31.58 -3.08 -13.12
N THR A 181 -30.90 -3.97 -13.86
CA THR A 181 -30.78 -4.05 -15.32
C THR A 181 -30.16 -2.84 -16.04
N GLU A 182 -29.27 -3.15 -16.99
CA GLU A 182 -28.25 -2.29 -17.63
C GLU A 182 -27.06 -1.93 -16.73
N THR A 183 -25.84 -2.16 -17.23
CA THR A 183 -24.59 -1.90 -16.50
C THR A 183 -24.60 -0.49 -15.90
N ASP A 184 -24.55 -0.43 -14.57
CA ASP A 184 -24.72 0.79 -13.78
C ASP A 184 -23.82 1.91 -14.32
N SER A 185 -24.43 3.04 -14.66
CA SER A 185 -23.75 4.25 -15.15
C SER A 185 -22.79 4.88 -14.13
N THR A 186 -22.78 4.39 -12.88
CA THR A 186 -21.95 4.90 -11.79
C THR A 186 -20.57 4.23 -11.67
N VAL A 187 -20.36 3.05 -12.28
CA VAL A 187 -19.08 2.32 -12.19
C VAL A 187 -18.14 2.72 -13.33
N LYS A 188 -16.94 3.17 -12.98
CA LYS A 188 -15.87 3.44 -13.96
C LYS A 188 -15.02 2.19 -14.20
N THR A 189 -15.30 1.49 -15.30
CA THR A 189 -14.53 0.31 -15.73
C THR A 189 -13.40 0.69 -16.69
N SER A 190 -12.35 -0.13 -16.74
CA SER A 190 -11.22 0.06 -17.68
C SER A 190 -10.44 -1.24 -17.86
N LEU A 191 -9.96 -1.50 -19.07
CA LEU A 191 -9.00 -2.56 -19.38
C LEU A 191 -7.70 -1.93 -19.88
N ALA A 192 -6.60 -2.13 -19.16
CA ALA A 192 -5.29 -1.60 -19.52
C ALA A 192 -4.26 -2.73 -19.63
N PRO A 193 -4.14 -3.37 -20.81
CA PRO A 193 -3.24 -4.48 -21.00
C PRO A 193 -1.76 -4.07 -20.92
N GLY A 194 -0.91 -4.98 -20.43
CA GLY A 194 0.54 -4.74 -20.36
C GLY A 194 1.25 -4.80 -21.71
N SER A 195 0.64 -5.42 -22.73
CA SER A 195 1.16 -5.51 -24.10
C SER A 195 0.02 -5.68 -25.10
N ARG A 196 0.31 -5.46 -26.39
CA ARG A 196 -0.65 -5.69 -27.48
C ARG A 196 -1.04 -7.16 -27.64
N VAL A 197 -0.12 -8.09 -27.32
CA VAL A 197 -0.38 -9.55 -27.34
C VAL A 197 -1.62 -9.92 -26.50
N VAL A 198 -1.84 -9.22 -25.37
CA VAL A 198 -3.02 -9.45 -24.53
C VAL A 198 -4.31 -9.14 -25.27
N THR A 199 -4.37 -7.99 -25.95
CA THR A 199 -5.52 -7.65 -26.78
C THR A 199 -5.71 -8.65 -27.91
N ASP A 200 -4.62 -9.12 -28.53
CA ASP A 200 -4.70 -10.07 -29.63
C ASP A 200 -5.28 -11.42 -29.20
N TYR A 201 -4.83 -12.01 -28.09
CA TYR A 201 -5.43 -13.26 -27.62
C TYR A 201 -6.85 -13.07 -27.08
N LEU A 202 -7.20 -11.90 -26.51
CA LEU A 202 -8.58 -11.61 -26.09
C LEU A 202 -9.52 -11.45 -27.30
N LYS A 203 -9.01 -10.99 -28.44
CA LYS A 203 -9.74 -10.96 -29.71
C LYS A 203 -9.90 -12.36 -30.28
N ASN A 204 -8.81 -13.14 -30.31
CA ASN A 204 -8.83 -14.52 -30.82
C ASN A 204 -9.79 -15.43 -30.04
N SER A 205 -9.90 -15.23 -28.73
CA SER A 205 -10.86 -15.96 -27.89
C SER A 205 -12.31 -15.45 -28.00
N GLY A 206 -12.54 -14.33 -28.68
CA GLY A 206 -13.84 -13.64 -28.72
C GLY A 206 -14.20 -12.90 -27.42
N LEU A 207 -13.38 -12.98 -26.36
CA LEU A 207 -13.70 -12.41 -25.05
C LEU A 207 -13.69 -10.87 -25.04
N LEU A 208 -12.87 -10.23 -25.89
CA LEU A 208 -12.76 -8.77 -25.91
C LEU A 208 -14.12 -8.10 -26.15
N SER A 209 -14.92 -8.61 -27.10
CA SER A 209 -16.23 -8.05 -27.41
C SER A 209 -17.18 -8.07 -26.20
N TYR A 210 -17.15 -9.14 -25.40
CA TYR A 210 -17.95 -9.23 -24.18
C TYR A 210 -17.44 -8.30 -23.07
N LEU A 211 -16.12 -8.15 -22.94
CA LEU A 211 -15.54 -7.17 -22.01
C LEU A 211 -15.95 -5.74 -22.39
N GLU A 212 -15.98 -5.41 -23.68
CA GLU A 212 -16.44 -4.12 -24.18
C GLU A 212 -17.94 -3.88 -23.94
N LEU A 213 -18.79 -4.91 -24.07
CA LEU A 213 -20.21 -4.84 -23.66
C LEU A 213 -20.36 -4.51 -22.16
N LEU A 214 -19.44 -5.00 -21.33
CA LEU A 214 -19.33 -4.67 -19.90
C LEU A 214 -18.56 -3.35 -19.65
N ARG A 215 -18.33 -2.54 -20.70
CA ARG A 215 -17.60 -1.27 -20.69
C ARG A 215 -16.11 -1.36 -20.32
N PHE A 216 -15.53 -2.56 -20.26
CA PHE A 216 -14.09 -2.77 -20.09
C PHE A 216 -13.34 -2.56 -21.42
N TYR A 217 -13.46 -1.35 -21.97
CA TYR A 217 -12.73 -0.96 -23.16
C TYR A 217 -11.22 -0.95 -22.92
N VAL A 218 -10.45 -1.28 -23.96
CA VAL A 218 -9.00 -1.09 -23.95
C VAL A 218 -8.70 0.42 -23.91
N VAL A 219 -8.29 0.92 -22.76
CA VAL A 219 -8.03 2.37 -22.55
C VAL A 219 -6.59 2.76 -22.87
N GLY A 220 -5.69 1.79 -22.99
CA GLY A 220 -4.30 2.00 -23.34
C GLY A 220 -3.37 0.89 -22.87
N TYR A 221 -2.14 0.92 -23.38
CA TYR A 221 -1.09 -0.03 -23.05
C TYR A 221 -0.06 0.62 -22.12
N GLY A 222 -0.22 0.40 -20.80
CA GLY A 222 0.63 1.01 -19.80
C GLY A 222 0.04 0.96 -18.38
N CYS A 223 0.70 1.62 -17.43
CA CYS A 223 0.34 1.48 -16.01
C CYS A 223 -1.05 2.02 -15.62
N THR A 224 -1.55 3.07 -16.29
CA THR A 224 -2.89 3.66 -16.10
C THR A 224 -3.33 3.72 -14.62
N THR A 225 -4.44 3.06 -14.25
CA THR A 225 -5.02 3.03 -12.90
C THR A 225 -4.06 2.50 -11.83
N CYS A 226 -3.17 1.55 -12.15
CA CYS A 226 -2.23 0.95 -11.19
C CYS A 226 -1.24 1.98 -10.59
N ILE A 227 -0.94 3.04 -11.34
CA ILE A 227 -0.05 4.14 -10.91
C ILE A 227 -0.81 5.39 -10.48
N GLY A 228 -2.14 5.35 -10.43
CA GLY A 228 -3.01 6.49 -10.11
C GLY A 228 -3.39 7.35 -11.31
N ASN A 229 -2.99 6.96 -12.53
CA ASN A 229 -3.46 7.61 -13.77
C ASN A 229 -4.83 7.03 -14.16
N SER A 230 -5.77 7.05 -13.22
CA SER A 230 -7.13 6.55 -13.39
C SER A 230 -8.02 7.54 -14.14
N GLY A 231 -7.66 8.82 -14.20
CA GLY A 231 -8.47 9.90 -14.80
C GLY A 231 -9.68 10.27 -13.93
N PRO A 232 -10.45 11.31 -14.30
CA PRO A 232 -11.54 11.82 -13.46
C PRO A 232 -12.72 10.83 -13.37
N LEU A 233 -13.40 10.81 -12.23
CA LEU A 233 -14.76 10.28 -12.14
C LEU A 233 -15.74 11.27 -12.78
N PRO A 234 -16.90 10.82 -13.30
CA PRO A 234 -17.97 11.71 -13.73
C PRO A 234 -18.33 12.75 -12.67
N ASP A 235 -18.52 14.01 -13.07
CA ASP A 235 -18.74 15.14 -12.15
C ASP A 235 -19.88 14.94 -11.15
N PRO A 236 -21.05 14.37 -11.53
CA PRO A 236 -22.12 14.09 -10.57
C PRO A 236 -21.69 13.13 -9.47
N ILE A 237 -20.91 12.10 -9.80
CA ILE A 237 -20.39 11.10 -8.86
C ILE A 237 -19.33 11.74 -7.95
N ALA A 238 -18.38 12.48 -8.55
CA ALA A 238 -17.34 13.17 -7.80
C ALA A 238 -17.90 14.21 -6.82
N THR A 239 -19.00 14.86 -7.18
CA THR A 239 -19.72 15.81 -6.33
C THR A 239 -20.46 15.09 -5.20
N ALA A 240 -21.21 14.03 -5.51
CA ALA A 240 -21.90 13.22 -4.51
C ALA A 240 -20.94 12.64 -3.45
N ILE A 241 -19.77 12.16 -3.85
CA ILE A 241 -18.74 11.64 -2.92
C ILE A 241 -18.28 12.72 -1.96
N ARG A 242 -18.01 13.93 -2.45
CA ARG A 242 -17.48 15.03 -1.64
C ARG A 242 -18.54 15.61 -0.71
N ASP A 243 -19.73 15.91 -1.23
CA ASP A 243 -20.77 16.61 -0.49
C ASP A 243 -21.36 15.76 0.64
N ASN A 244 -21.30 14.43 0.51
CA ASN A 244 -21.84 13.48 1.48
C ASN A 244 -20.74 12.71 2.25
N ASP A 245 -19.46 13.08 2.07
CA ASP A 245 -18.30 12.40 2.67
C ASP A 245 -18.40 10.86 2.55
N LEU A 246 -18.63 10.35 1.33
CA LEU A 246 -18.87 8.92 1.09
C LEU A 246 -17.57 8.11 1.09
N VAL A 247 -17.56 6.92 1.71
CA VAL A 247 -16.45 5.97 1.57
C VAL A 247 -16.70 5.12 0.33
N VAL A 248 -16.07 5.48 -0.78
CA VAL A 248 -16.15 4.70 -2.03
C VAL A 248 -14.94 3.79 -2.22
N ALA A 249 -15.18 2.68 -2.92
CA ALA A 249 -14.20 1.64 -3.16
C ALA A 249 -13.70 1.63 -4.61
N ALA A 250 -12.44 1.25 -4.80
CA ALA A 250 -11.90 0.78 -6.07
C ALA A 250 -11.51 -0.69 -5.94
N VAL A 251 -11.84 -1.49 -6.95
CA VAL A 251 -11.36 -2.88 -7.08
C VAL A 251 -10.46 -2.95 -8.31
N LEU A 252 -9.24 -3.45 -8.14
CA LEU A 252 -8.27 -3.48 -9.23
C LEU A 252 -7.40 -4.74 -9.21
N SER A 253 -7.00 -5.19 -10.39
CA SER A 253 -6.04 -6.28 -10.59
C SER A 253 -4.59 -5.79 -10.60
N GLY A 254 -4.29 -4.83 -9.73
CA GLY A 254 -2.96 -4.29 -9.50
C GLY A 254 -2.22 -5.00 -8.36
N ASN A 255 -1.18 -4.37 -7.84
CA ASN A 255 -0.37 -4.92 -6.74
C ASN A 255 -0.26 -3.97 -5.53
N ARG A 256 -0.86 -2.79 -5.59
CA ARG A 256 -0.79 -1.76 -4.54
C ARG A 256 -2.11 -1.02 -4.42
N ASN A 257 -2.53 -0.79 -3.18
CA ASN A 257 -3.82 -0.19 -2.83
C ASN A 257 -3.68 0.83 -1.68
N PHE A 258 -2.54 1.53 -1.60
CA PHE A 258 -2.35 2.60 -0.62
C PHE A 258 -3.42 3.69 -0.78
N GLU A 259 -3.81 4.30 0.34
CA GLU A 259 -4.80 5.38 0.36
C GLU A 259 -4.39 6.52 -0.58
N GLY A 260 -5.35 7.05 -1.34
CA GLY A 260 -5.13 8.15 -2.28
C GLY A 260 -4.28 7.82 -3.52
N ARG A 261 -3.75 6.58 -3.64
CA ARG A 261 -2.92 6.18 -4.79
C ARG A 261 -3.73 5.95 -6.06
N ILE A 262 -4.88 5.28 -5.95
CA ILE A 262 -5.65 4.86 -7.13
C ILE A 262 -6.46 6.01 -7.71
N HIS A 263 -7.16 6.75 -6.84
CA HIS A 263 -7.90 7.95 -7.20
C HIS A 263 -8.06 8.80 -5.92
N PRO A 264 -7.97 10.15 -5.99
CA PRO A 264 -8.01 11.01 -4.80
C PRO A 264 -9.33 10.94 -4.01
N LEU A 265 -10.45 10.66 -4.70
CA LEU A 265 -11.76 10.51 -4.09
C LEU A 265 -12.04 9.10 -3.53
N VAL A 266 -11.13 8.14 -3.72
CA VAL A 266 -11.30 6.76 -3.28
C VAL A 266 -10.56 6.55 -1.95
N ARG A 267 -11.30 6.14 -0.91
CA ARG A 267 -10.76 5.84 0.42
C ARG A 267 -10.50 4.36 0.64
N ALA A 268 -11.25 3.48 -0.02
CA ALA A 268 -11.03 2.03 0.06
C ALA A 268 -10.52 1.48 -1.28
N SER A 269 -9.48 0.66 -1.27
CA SER A 269 -8.94 0.06 -2.49
C SER A 269 -8.62 -1.42 -2.26
N TYR A 270 -9.13 -2.29 -3.12
CA TYR A 270 -9.05 -3.74 -2.99
C TYR A 270 -8.31 -4.34 -4.17
N LEU A 271 -7.30 -5.17 -3.88
CA LEU A 271 -6.62 -5.96 -4.88
C LEU A 271 -7.37 -7.26 -5.09
N ALA A 272 -7.70 -7.57 -6.34
CA ALA A 272 -8.44 -8.77 -6.70
C ALA A 272 -7.93 -9.36 -8.02
N SER A 273 -8.25 -10.61 -8.32
CA SER A 273 -7.97 -11.19 -9.64
C SER A 273 -8.81 -10.49 -10.73
N PRO A 274 -8.35 -10.46 -11.99
CA PRO A 274 -9.14 -9.87 -13.09
C PRO A 274 -10.61 -10.31 -13.15
N PRO A 275 -10.99 -11.60 -13.04
CA PRO A 275 -12.40 -12.00 -13.05
C PRO A 275 -13.20 -11.48 -11.84
N LEU A 276 -12.57 -11.34 -10.66
CA LEU A 276 -13.24 -10.71 -9.51
C LEU A 276 -13.47 -9.21 -9.72
N VAL A 277 -12.57 -8.51 -10.41
CA VAL A 277 -12.80 -7.11 -10.78
C VAL A 277 -14.06 -6.97 -11.64
N VAL A 278 -14.24 -7.89 -12.61
CA VAL A 278 -15.45 -7.92 -13.45
C VAL A 278 -16.69 -8.25 -12.60
N ALA A 279 -16.62 -9.24 -11.71
CA ALA A 279 -17.74 -9.60 -10.82
C ALA A 279 -18.18 -8.42 -9.92
N TYR A 280 -17.25 -7.72 -9.28
CA TYR A 280 -17.57 -6.55 -8.47
C TYR A 280 -18.06 -5.37 -9.30
N ALA A 281 -17.62 -5.22 -10.55
CA ALA A 281 -18.15 -4.20 -11.44
C ALA A 281 -19.60 -4.49 -11.85
N LEU A 282 -19.94 -5.77 -12.06
CA LEU A 282 -21.32 -6.21 -12.31
C LEU A 282 -22.22 -6.01 -11.09
N ALA A 283 -21.74 -6.39 -9.91
CA ALA A 283 -22.48 -6.24 -8.66
C ALA A 283 -22.62 -4.77 -8.21
N GLY A 284 -21.75 -3.87 -8.68
CA GLY A 284 -21.80 -2.44 -8.39
C GLY A 284 -21.38 -2.03 -6.97
N SER A 285 -21.06 -2.99 -6.10
CA SER A 285 -20.68 -2.75 -4.71
C SER A 285 -19.69 -3.80 -4.19
N VAL A 286 -18.82 -3.39 -3.26
CA VAL A 286 -17.95 -4.32 -2.51
C VAL A 286 -18.61 -4.87 -1.23
N ASP A 287 -19.81 -4.38 -0.90
CA ASP A 287 -20.60 -4.81 0.27
C ASP A 287 -21.52 -6.01 -0.04
N VAL A 288 -21.38 -6.59 -1.24
CA VAL A 288 -22.12 -7.78 -1.68
C VAL A 288 -21.40 -9.06 -1.22
N ASP A 289 -22.16 -10.05 -0.75
CA ASP A 289 -21.64 -11.40 -0.52
C ASP A 289 -21.71 -12.24 -1.81
N LEU A 290 -20.67 -12.15 -2.65
CA LEU A 290 -20.60 -12.87 -3.93
C LEU A 290 -20.79 -14.40 -3.83
N ALA A 291 -20.70 -14.99 -2.64
CA ALA A 291 -20.95 -16.41 -2.43
C ALA A 291 -22.44 -16.77 -2.33
N SER A 292 -23.28 -15.85 -1.85
CA SER A 292 -24.68 -16.12 -1.50
C SER A 292 -25.68 -15.15 -2.13
N GLU A 293 -25.23 -13.99 -2.61
CA GLU A 293 -26.05 -13.00 -3.29
C GLU A 293 -25.83 -13.06 -4.81
N PRO A 294 -26.89 -12.84 -5.62
CA PRO A 294 -26.77 -12.84 -7.07
C PRO A 294 -25.98 -11.61 -7.55
N LEU A 295 -25.27 -11.78 -8.67
CA LEU A 295 -24.63 -10.69 -9.41
C LEU A 295 -25.67 -9.77 -10.08
N GLY A 296 -26.82 -10.33 -10.44
CA GLY A 296 -27.92 -9.67 -11.13
C GLY A 296 -28.97 -10.69 -11.57
N THR A 297 -29.88 -10.27 -12.44
CA THR A 297 -30.88 -11.15 -13.07
C THR A 297 -30.59 -11.31 -14.56
N ASP A 298 -30.88 -12.47 -15.12
CA ASP A 298 -30.81 -12.69 -16.57
C ASP A 298 -32.00 -12.05 -17.32
N ALA A 299 -32.12 -12.36 -18.61
CA ALA A 299 -33.18 -11.83 -19.47
C ALA A 299 -34.58 -12.39 -19.13
N ASP A 300 -34.64 -13.57 -18.52
CA ASP A 300 -35.87 -14.24 -18.11
C ASP A 300 -36.29 -13.83 -16.69
N GLY A 301 -35.41 -13.10 -15.98
CA GLY A 301 -35.64 -12.55 -14.65
C GLY A 301 -35.13 -13.45 -13.52
N ASP A 302 -34.41 -14.53 -13.85
CA ASP A 302 -33.84 -15.46 -12.88
C ASP A 302 -32.53 -14.89 -12.30
N ASP A 303 -32.30 -15.18 -11.02
CA ASP A 303 -31.11 -14.74 -10.28
C ASP A 303 -29.86 -15.46 -10.80
N VAL A 304 -28.85 -14.68 -11.23
CA VAL A 304 -27.55 -15.18 -11.71
C VAL A 304 -26.51 -14.97 -10.63
N TYR A 305 -25.87 -16.03 -10.16
CA TYR A 305 -24.85 -15.99 -9.12
C TYR A 305 -23.44 -16.09 -9.71
N LEU A 306 -22.42 -15.73 -8.91
CA LEU A 306 -21.02 -15.85 -9.33
C LEU A 306 -20.67 -17.27 -9.80
N ARG A 307 -21.17 -18.29 -9.10
CA ARG A 307 -20.94 -19.71 -9.42
C ARG A 307 -21.50 -20.12 -10.79
N ASP A 308 -22.49 -19.40 -11.32
CA ASP A 308 -23.14 -19.73 -12.59
C ASP A 308 -22.32 -19.21 -13.78
N VAL A 309 -21.48 -18.19 -13.56
CA VAL A 309 -20.69 -17.51 -14.61
C VAL A 309 -19.17 -17.67 -14.42
N TRP A 310 -18.73 -18.31 -13.33
CA TRP A 310 -17.31 -18.46 -13.04
C TRP A 310 -16.69 -19.57 -13.91
N PRO A 311 -15.67 -19.26 -14.73
CA PRO A 311 -15.10 -20.25 -15.63
C PRO A 311 -14.31 -21.30 -14.86
N SER A 312 -14.47 -22.56 -15.25
CA SER A 312 -13.63 -23.66 -14.78
C SER A 312 -12.21 -23.54 -15.31
N ARG A 313 -11.26 -24.18 -14.62
CA ARG A 313 -9.87 -24.25 -15.12
C ARG A 313 -9.78 -24.92 -16.49
N ALA A 314 -10.61 -25.93 -16.75
CA ALA A 314 -10.61 -26.66 -18.02
C ALA A 314 -11.04 -25.77 -19.20
N GLU A 315 -12.10 -24.98 -19.03
CA GLU A 315 -12.56 -24.02 -20.04
C GLU A 315 -11.51 -22.95 -20.32
N VAL A 316 -10.86 -22.42 -19.29
CA VAL A 316 -9.77 -21.45 -19.45
C VAL A 316 -8.60 -22.05 -20.23
N GLN A 317 -8.18 -23.29 -19.91
CA GLN A 317 -7.07 -23.94 -20.59
C GLN A 317 -7.39 -24.26 -22.06
N ALA A 318 -8.62 -24.70 -22.35
CA ALA A 318 -9.07 -24.95 -23.71
C ALA A 318 -8.97 -23.68 -24.58
N ILE A 319 -9.54 -22.56 -24.07
CA ILE A 319 -9.49 -21.27 -24.77
C ILE A 319 -8.04 -20.77 -24.92
N LEU A 320 -7.19 -20.93 -23.90
CA LEU A 320 -5.78 -20.53 -24.00
C LEU A 320 -5.03 -21.31 -25.09
N GLY A 321 -5.29 -22.61 -25.22
CA GLY A 321 -4.68 -23.45 -26.25
C GLY A 321 -5.05 -23.03 -27.69
N GLU A 322 -6.23 -22.44 -27.87
CA GLU A 322 -6.72 -21.96 -29.16
C GLU A 322 -6.32 -20.49 -29.44
N ALA A 323 -6.38 -19.64 -28.41
CA ALA A 323 -6.24 -18.19 -28.57
C ALA A 323 -4.80 -17.68 -28.48
N VAL A 324 -3.89 -18.43 -27.85
CA VAL A 324 -2.50 -18.01 -27.61
C VAL A 324 -1.53 -18.87 -28.41
N SER A 325 -0.76 -18.23 -29.30
CA SER A 325 0.27 -18.91 -30.09
C SER A 325 1.61 -18.15 -30.06
N PRO A 326 2.76 -18.85 -30.25
CA PRO A 326 4.07 -18.19 -30.34
C PRO A 326 4.16 -17.12 -31.44
N ASP A 327 3.40 -17.26 -32.53
CA ASP A 327 3.40 -16.30 -33.64
C ASP A 327 2.82 -14.94 -33.25
N LEU A 328 1.86 -14.90 -32.32
CA LEU A 328 1.35 -13.63 -31.77
C LEU A 328 2.48 -12.82 -31.12
N PHE A 329 3.34 -13.49 -30.34
CA PHE A 329 4.49 -12.86 -29.71
C PHE A 329 5.50 -12.39 -30.76
N ARG A 330 5.87 -13.23 -31.72
CA ARG A 330 6.80 -12.84 -32.80
C ARG A 330 6.31 -11.62 -33.57
N LYS A 331 5.03 -11.61 -33.94
CA LYS A 331 4.41 -10.49 -34.66
C LYS A 331 4.39 -9.22 -33.82
N SER A 332 3.88 -9.28 -32.58
CA SER A 332 3.72 -8.08 -31.75
C SER A 332 5.06 -7.48 -31.30
N TYR A 333 6.08 -8.29 -31.01
CA TYR A 333 7.38 -7.80 -30.58
C TYR A 333 8.30 -7.43 -31.75
N GLY A 334 8.07 -7.99 -32.94
CA GLY A 334 8.82 -7.63 -34.15
C GLY A 334 8.68 -6.16 -34.57
N THR A 335 7.57 -5.52 -34.20
CA THR A 335 7.25 -4.12 -34.57
C THR A 335 7.17 -3.19 -33.36
N VAL A 336 7.71 -3.59 -32.20
CA VAL A 336 7.53 -2.84 -30.94
C VAL A 336 8.20 -1.45 -30.96
N PHE A 337 9.25 -1.30 -31.76
CA PHE A 337 10.02 -0.05 -31.89
C PHE A 337 9.58 0.84 -33.05
N ASP A 338 8.70 0.36 -33.94
CA ASP A 338 8.26 1.12 -35.11
C ASP A 338 7.51 2.40 -34.70
N GLY A 339 6.80 2.34 -33.58
CA GLY A 339 5.96 3.43 -33.08
C GLY A 339 4.80 3.76 -34.03
N ASP A 340 4.09 4.85 -33.76
CA ASP A 340 3.10 5.43 -34.66
C ASP A 340 3.70 6.59 -35.49
N ASP A 341 2.88 7.23 -36.32
CA ASP A 341 3.32 8.37 -37.12
C ASP A 341 3.83 9.52 -36.26
N ALA A 342 3.23 9.75 -35.09
CA ALA A 342 3.68 10.76 -34.16
C ALA A 342 5.11 10.43 -33.67
N TRP A 343 5.38 9.21 -33.23
CA TRP A 343 6.72 8.77 -32.80
C TRP A 343 7.76 8.93 -33.91
N ARG A 344 7.46 8.48 -35.13
CA ARG A 344 8.40 8.52 -36.26
C ARG A 344 8.69 9.93 -36.76
N THR A 345 7.79 10.87 -36.55
CA THR A 345 7.92 12.26 -37.00
C THR A 345 8.39 13.22 -35.91
N LEU A 346 8.65 12.73 -34.69
CA LEU A 346 9.20 13.56 -33.62
C LEU A 346 10.56 14.13 -34.05
N PRO A 347 10.75 15.45 -34.01
CA PRO A 347 12.05 16.03 -34.32
C PRO A 347 13.07 15.61 -33.26
N VAL A 348 14.15 14.98 -33.69
CA VAL A 348 15.25 14.54 -32.83
C VAL A 348 16.41 15.51 -32.99
N PRO A 349 16.76 16.31 -31.97
CA PRO A 349 17.91 17.21 -32.05
C PRO A 349 19.22 16.42 -32.13
N GLU A 350 20.18 16.94 -32.89
CA GLU A 350 21.52 16.35 -33.05
C GLU A 350 22.49 16.86 -31.96
N GLY A 351 23.46 16.01 -31.58
CA GLY A 351 24.53 16.37 -30.63
C GLY A 351 24.62 15.48 -29.40
N ALA A 352 25.74 15.59 -28.67
CA ALA A 352 26.01 14.78 -27.48
C ALA A 352 25.56 15.43 -26.16
N LEU A 353 25.28 16.74 -26.17
CA LEU A 353 24.85 17.52 -25.01
C LEU A 353 23.38 17.92 -25.16
N TYR A 354 22.61 17.81 -24.09
CA TYR A 354 21.20 18.21 -24.08
C TYR A 354 21.08 19.73 -24.13
N ALA A 355 20.35 20.26 -25.11
CA ALA A 355 20.06 21.69 -25.22
C ALA A 355 18.90 22.07 -24.30
N TRP A 356 19.21 22.58 -23.11
CA TRP A 356 18.20 22.99 -22.14
C TRP A 356 17.35 24.16 -22.66
N ASP A 357 16.03 24.00 -22.64
CA ASP A 357 15.08 25.08 -22.87
C ASP A 357 14.60 25.67 -21.54
N SER A 358 14.98 26.92 -21.27
CA SER A 358 14.54 27.65 -20.06
C SER A 358 13.02 27.78 -19.92
N LYS A 359 12.26 27.73 -21.04
CA LYS A 359 10.79 27.83 -21.04
C LYS A 359 10.10 26.48 -20.84
N SER A 360 10.83 25.37 -20.94
CA SER A 360 10.26 24.04 -20.81
C SER A 360 9.71 23.82 -19.40
N THR A 361 8.43 23.46 -19.29
CA THR A 361 7.83 23.09 -18.00
C THR A 361 7.95 21.59 -17.70
N TYR A 362 8.62 20.82 -18.57
CA TYR A 362 8.75 19.35 -18.46
C TYR A 362 10.17 18.89 -18.14
N ILE A 363 11.17 19.44 -18.82
CA ILE A 363 12.59 19.13 -18.66
C ILE A 363 13.32 20.41 -18.28
N GLN A 364 13.98 20.41 -17.12
CA GLN A 364 14.73 21.55 -16.57
C GLN A 364 16.04 21.07 -15.97
N GLU A 365 17.12 21.85 -16.14
CA GLU A 365 18.43 21.51 -15.59
C GLU A 365 18.38 21.45 -14.06
N PRO A 366 18.66 20.29 -13.43
CA PRO A 366 18.60 20.18 -11.99
C PRO A 366 19.86 20.78 -11.33
N PRO A 367 19.75 21.37 -10.12
CA PRO A 367 20.85 22.10 -9.50
C PRO A 367 21.89 21.18 -8.81
N PHE A 368 21.90 19.88 -9.10
CA PHE A 368 22.73 18.90 -8.36
C PHE A 368 24.25 19.10 -8.53
N PHE A 369 24.66 19.79 -9.59
CA PHE A 369 26.06 19.99 -9.97
C PHE A 369 26.48 21.46 -10.01
N VAL A 370 25.59 22.39 -9.67
CA VAL A 370 25.89 23.83 -9.62
C VAL A 370 26.95 24.07 -8.55
N ASP A 371 28.00 24.82 -8.92
CA ASP A 371 29.15 25.14 -8.05
C ASP A 371 29.81 23.92 -7.39
N LEU A 372 29.80 22.75 -8.06
CA LEU A 372 30.41 21.53 -7.53
C LEU A 372 31.94 21.65 -7.48
N PRO A 373 32.58 21.60 -6.30
CA PRO A 373 34.04 21.67 -6.21
C PRO A 373 34.69 20.39 -6.76
N PRO A 374 35.90 20.49 -7.37
CA PRO A 374 36.63 19.35 -7.92
C PRO A 374 36.89 18.24 -6.90
N SER A 375 37.21 18.61 -5.65
CA SER A 375 37.37 17.69 -4.52
C SER A 375 36.17 17.77 -3.57
N PRO A 376 35.74 16.66 -2.96
CA PRO A 376 34.67 16.69 -1.96
C PRO A 376 35.10 17.50 -0.72
N PRO A 377 34.22 18.33 -0.15
CA PRO A 377 34.48 18.93 1.15
C PRO A 377 34.50 17.85 2.26
N PRO A 378 35.18 18.10 3.39
CA PRO A 378 35.11 17.19 4.54
C PRO A 378 33.65 16.99 4.99
N LEU A 379 33.32 15.78 5.41
CA LEU A 379 32.01 15.49 6.01
C LEU A 379 31.93 16.18 7.37
N ARG A 380 30.98 17.11 7.53
CA ARG A 380 30.81 17.93 8.73
C ARG A 380 29.55 17.54 9.49
N ASP A 381 29.59 17.78 10.79
CA ASP A 381 28.42 17.66 11.68
C ASP A 381 27.28 18.57 11.21
N ILE A 382 26.05 18.14 11.49
CA ILE A 382 24.84 18.95 11.23
C ILE A 382 24.59 19.76 12.50
N ALA A 383 24.48 21.08 12.40
CA ALA A 383 24.27 21.94 13.56
C ALA A 383 23.04 22.84 13.38
N GLY A 384 22.25 23.00 14.45
CA GLY A 384 21.12 23.91 14.53
C GLY A 384 19.96 23.54 13.61
N ALA A 385 19.77 22.26 13.27
CA ALA A 385 18.73 21.87 12.34
C ALA A 385 17.33 21.95 12.95
N ARG A 386 16.33 22.30 12.13
CA ARG A 386 14.90 22.33 12.52
C ARG A 386 14.13 21.19 11.86
N VAL A 387 13.09 20.71 12.54
CA VAL A 387 12.21 19.66 12.00
C VAL A 387 11.27 20.27 10.97
N LEU A 388 11.36 19.81 9.71
CA LEU A 388 10.43 20.23 8.66
C LEU A 388 9.12 19.43 8.69
N ALA A 389 9.20 18.15 9.05
CA ALA A 389 8.06 17.26 9.17
C ALA A 389 8.29 16.23 10.28
N LEU A 390 7.27 16.03 11.12
CA LEU A 390 7.21 14.99 12.14
C LEU A 390 6.10 14.02 11.75
N LEU A 391 6.50 12.84 11.30
CA LEU A 391 5.64 11.88 10.63
C LEU A 391 5.48 10.59 11.44
N GLY A 392 4.37 9.89 11.20
CA GLY A 392 4.07 8.61 11.84
C GLY A 392 4.74 7.40 11.18
N ASP A 393 4.14 6.24 11.39
CA ASP A 393 4.57 4.96 10.80
C ASP A 393 4.13 4.84 9.33
N SER A 394 4.82 3.96 8.59
CA SER A 394 4.51 3.51 7.23
C SER A 394 4.31 4.62 6.20
N ILE A 395 5.07 5.71 6.34
CA ILE A 395 5.11 6.80 5.35
C ILE A 395 5.64 6.25 4.03
N THR A 396 4.74 6.10 3.06
CA THR A 396 5.11 5.58 1.74
C THR A 396 5.85 6.61 0.89
N THR A 397 6.56 6.16 -0.14
CA THR A 397 7.15 7.05 -1.15
C THR A 397 6.10 7.82 -1.97
N ASP A 398 4.82 7.39 -1.99
CA ASP A 398 3.72 8.19 -2.56
C ASP A 398 3.32 9.35 -1.62
N HIS A 399 3.57 9.27 -0.31
CA HIS A 399 3.45 10.41 0.60
C HIS A 399 4.58 11.42 0.39
N ILE A 400 5.82 10.93 0.27
CA ILE A 400 7.03 11.76 0.11
C ILE A 400 7.11 12.36 -1.30
N SER A 401 6.75 11.61 -2.34
CA SER A 401 6.81 12.04 -3.75
C SER A 401 5.60 11.47 -4.52
N PRO A 402 4.44 12.14 -4.44
CA PRO A 402 3.26 11.75 -5.19
C PRO A 402 3.54 11.76 -6.69
N ALA A 403 2.83 10.94 -7.45
CA ALA A 403 2.95 10.89 -8.90
C ALA A 403 1.65 11.16 -9.65
N GLY A 404 0.52 11.22 -8.94
CA GLY A 404 -0.78 11.48 -9.54
C GLY A 404 -1.00 12.97 -9.82
N SER A 405 -2.25 13.40 -9.74
CA SER A 405 -2.68 14.76 -10.06
C SER A 405 -2.00 15.84 -9.21
N ILE A 406 -1.83 17.02 -9.81
CA ILE A 406 -1.25 18.20 -9.17
C ILE A 406 -2.40 19.13 -8.74
N PRO A 407 -2.58 19.40 -7.43
CA PRO A 407 -3.58 20.37 -6.97
C PRO A 407 -3.23 21.80 -7.42
N ALA A 408 -4.23 22.55 -7.91
CA ALA A 408 -4.03 23.92 -8.40
C ALA A 408 -3.68 24.93 -7.30
N ASP A 409 -4.21 24.73 -6.10
CA ASP A 409 -3.93 25.56 -4.92
C ASP A 409 -2.61 25.18 -4.20
N GLY A 410 -2.00 24.06 -4.59
CA GLY A 410 -0.72 23.59 -4.06
C GLY A 410 0.49 24.33 -4.65
N PRO A 411 1.68 24.23 -4.02
CA PRO A 411 2.88 24.96 -4.47
C PRO A 411 3.25 24.69 -5.93
N ALA A 412 3.18 23.43 -6.37
CA ALA A 412 3.51 23.04 -7.75
C ALA A 412 2.48 23.57 -8.77
N GLY A 413 1.19 23.56 -8.43
CA GLY A 413 0.12 24.10 -9.27
C GLY A 413 0.26 25.61 -9.45
N LYS A 414 0.52 26.34 -8.37
CA LYS A 414 0.82 27.79 -8.42
C LYS A 414 2.02 28.11 -9.29
N PHE A 415 3.10 27.31 -9.19
CA PHE A 415 4.26 27.45 -10.06
C PHE A 415 3.91 27.26 -11.53
N LEU A 416 3.16 26.21 -11.88
CA LEU A 416 2.74 25.93 -13.25
C LEU A 416 1.86 27.05 -13.82
N ILE A 417 0.89 27.55 -13.04
CA ILE A 417 0.04 28.69 -13.43
C ILE A 417 0.87 29.95 -13.67
N ALA A 418 1.83 30.24 -12.78
CA ALA A 418 2.73 31.38 -12.95
C ALA A 418 3.61 31.29 -14.21
N HIS A 419 3.79 30.07 -14.76
CA HIS A 419 4.51 29.81 -16.02
C HIS A 419 3.56 29.57 -17.20
N GLY A 420 2.30 30.01 -17.10
CA GLY A 420 1.33 29.99 -18.20
C GLY A 420 0.70 28.63 -18.49
N VAL A 421 0.88 27.63 -17.63
CA VAL A 421 0.25 26.30 -17.80
C VAL A 421 -1.12 26.31 -17.15
N THR A 422 -2.15 25.96 -17.91
CA THR A 422 -3.51 25.87 -17.38
C THR A 422 -3.70 24.59 -16.54
N PRO A 423 -4.62 24.55 -15.55
CA PRO A 423 -4.85 23.35 -14.73
C PRO A 423 -5.12 22.07 -15.53
N ARG A 424 -5.79 22.18 -16.68
CA ARG A 424 -6.04 21.05 -17.61
C ARG A 424 -4.75 20.46 -18.17
N GLU A 425 -3.70 21.26 -18.29
CA GLU A 425 -2.40 20.92 -18.87
C GLU A 425 -1.33 20.62 -17.81
N PHE A 426 -1.67 20.63 -16.52
CA PHE A 426 -0.73 20.27 -15.46
C PHE A 426 -0.14 18.87 -15.66
N ASN A 427 -0.93 17.96 -16.22
CA ASN A 427 -0.61 16.55 -16.30
C ASN A 427 -0.43 15.99 -14.86
N SER A 428 0.45 15.02 -14.65
CA SER A 428 0.72 14.44 -13.33
C SER A 428 2.12 14.78 -12.83
N TYR A 429 2.35 14.68 -11.51
CA TYR A 429 3.70 14.75 -10.96
C TYR A 429 4.63 13.73 -11.62
N GLY A 430 4.13 12.54 -11.95
CA GLY A 430 4.89 11.51 -12.68
C GLY A 430 5.40 12.00 -14.04
N ALA A 431 4.59 12.74 -14.78
CA ALA A 431 4.97 13.32 -16.07
C ALA A 431 5.94 14.51 -15.93
N ARG A 432 5.99 15.16 -14.77
CA ARG A 432 6.82 16.32 -14.48
C ARG A 432 8.18 15.97 -13.87
N ARG A 433 8.57 14.69 -13.84
CA ARG A 433 9.83 14.22 -13.23
C ARG A 433 11.12 14.78 -13.84
N GLY A 434 11.08 15.30 -15.07
CA GLY A 434 12.20 16.01 -15.67
C GLY A 434 12.34 17.45 -15.17
N ASN A 435 11.36 17.97 -14.42
CA ASN A 435 11.34 19.33 -13.93
C ASN A 435 11.46 19.37 -12.40
N HIS A 436 12.68 19.68 -11.93
CA HIS A 436 12.97 19.73 -10.51
C HIS A 436 12.17 20.80 -9.75
N GLN A 437 11.75 21.89 -10.40
CA GLN A 437 10.93 22.95 -9.78
C GLN A 437 9.54 22.44 -9.41
N VAL A 438 8.94 21.60 -10.26
CA VAL A 438 7.64 20.98 -9.98
C VAL A 438 7.79 19.89 -8.92
N MET A 439 8.79 19.03 -9.08
CA MET A 439 8.96 17.88 -8.19
C MET A 439 9.36 18.26 -6.77
N MET A 440 10.22 19.27 -6.58
CA MET A 440 10.55 19.78 -5.23
C MET A 440 9.30 20.33 -4.54
N ARG A 441 8.45 21.06 -5.27
CA ARG A 441 7.20 21.63 -4.78
C ARG A 441 6.14 20.59 -4.45
N GLY A 442 6.22 19.43 -5.10
CA GLY A 442 5.39 18.27 -4.81
C GLY A 442 5.95 17.36 -3.71
N THR A 443 7.14 17.63 -3.16
CA THR A 443 7.75 16.78 -2.14
C THR A 443 7.00 16.93 -0.82
N PHE A 444 6.60 15.80 -0.22
CA PHE A 444 5.60 15.70 0.85
C PHE A 444 4.21 16.25 0.47
N GLY A 445 3.94 16.39 -0.84
CA GLY A 445 2.75 17.00 -1.44
C GLY A 445 1.49 16.14 -1.43
N ASN A 446 1.48 14.98 -0.76
CA ASN A 446 0.35 14.07 -0.79
C ASN A 446 -0.79 14.61 0.10
N VAL A 447 -2.01 14.65 -0.45
CA VAL A 447 -3.21 15.16 0.22
C VAL A 447 -3.62 14.37 1.48
N ARG A 448 -3.09 13.16 1.66
CA ARG A 448 -3.32 12.28 2.83
C ARG A 448 -2.16 12.29 3.83
N LEU A 449 -1.13 13.10 3.61
CA LEU A 449 -0.03 13.20 4.56
C LEU A 449 -0.55 13.77 5.89
N ARG A 450 -0.16 13.14 7.00
CA ARG A 450 -0.46 13.61 8.35
C ARG A 450 0.85 13.99 9.03
N ASN A 451 1.01 15.28 9.29
CA ASN A 451 2.18 15.83 9.94
C ASN A 451 1.80 16.29 11.36
N ALA A 452 2.47 15.76 12.37
CA ALA A 452 2.20 16.09 13.76
C ALA A 452 2.47 17.58 14.09
N LEU A 453 3.24 18.29 13.25
CA LEU A 453 3.49 19.73 13.38
C LEU A 453 2.28 20.59 12.98
N ALA A 454 1.30 20.01 12.28
CA ALA A 454 0.06 20.66 11.86
C ALA A 454 -1.14 19.70 12.07
N PRO A 455 -1.44 19.31 13.32
CA PRO A 455 -2.30 18.15 13.64
C PRO A 455 -3.78 18.33 13.24
N LYS A 456 -4.21 19.57 12.97
CA LYS A 456 -5.58 19.90 12.56
C LYS A 456 -5.77 19.88 11.03
N ARG A 457 -4.71 19.59 10.26
CA ARG A 457 -4.73 19.63 8.79
C ARG A 457 -4.23 18.32 8.22
N GLU A 458 -4.85 17.91 7.13
CA GLU A 458 -4.36 16.83 6.27
C GLU A 458 -3.70 17.43 5.02
N GLY A 459 -2.66 16.76 4.52
CA GLY A 459 -1.90 17.17 3.36
C GLY A 459 -0.48 17.66 3.69
N ASP A 460 0.08 18.44 2.79
CA ASP A 460 1.45 18.96 2.81
C ASP A 460 1.64 20.16 3.74
N TRP A 461 0.99 20.14 4.91
CA TRP A 461 1.08 21.22 5.90
C TRP A 461 2.18 20.97 6.92
N THR A 462 2.79 22.05 7.38
CA THR A 462 3.75 22.06 8.49
C THR A 462 3.71 23.39 9.23
N ARG A 463 4.50 23.53 10.28
CA ARG A 463 4.69 24.76 11.04
C ARG A 463 6.09 25.30 10.81
N HIS A 464 6.18 26.56 10.41
CA HIS A 464 7.46 27.28 10.38
C HIS A 464 7.73 27.89 11.76
N PHE A 465 8.57 27.24 12.56
CA PHE A 465 8.78 27.61 13.96
C PHE A 465 9.17 29.07 14.20
N PRO A 466 10.10 29.69 13.43
CA PRO A 466 10.48 31.08 13.68
C PRO A 466 9.34 32.09 13.54
N SER A 467 8.35 31.85 12.67
CA SER A 467 7.18 32.74 12.54
C SER A 467 5.93 32.23 13.26
N GLY A 468 5.92 30.97 13.71
CA GLY A 468 4.76 30.32 14.32
C GLY A 468 3.63 29.98 13.34
N GLU A 469 3.78 30.27 12.05
CA GLU A 469 2.74 30.10 11.03
C GLU A 469 2.65 28.66 10.54
N GLU A 470 1.42 28.16 10.35
CA GLU A 470 1.17 26.95 9.56
C GLU A 470 1.17 27.28 8.07
N MET A 471 1.97 26.57 7.28
CA MET A 471 2.10 26.77 5.84
C MET A 471 2.39 25.45 5.12
N ARG A 472 2.50 25.49 3.79
CA ARG A 472 2.86 24.30 3.00
C ARG A 472 4.34 23.96 3.25
N ILE A 473 4.67 22.66 3.20
CA ILE A 473 6.02 22.15 3.47
C ILE A 473 7.08 22.80 2.57
N PHE A 474 6.78 22.95 1.28
CA PHE A 474 7.67 23.64 0.35
C PHE A 474 7.94 25.09 0.77
N ASP A 475 6.90 25.86 1.12
CA ASP A 475 7.04 27.27 1.50
C ASP A 475 7.86 27.43 2.79
N ALA A 476 7.68 26.53 3.76
CA ALA A 476 8.50 26.50 4.98
C ALA A 476 9.97 26.19 4.67
N ALA A 477 10.23 25.21 3.79
CA ALA A 477 11.58 24.85 3.36
C ALA A 477 12.30 26.03 2.67
N GLU A 478 11.60 26.80 1.84
CA GLU A 478 12.14 28.00 1.20
C GLU A 478 12.54 29.06 2.23
N ARG A 479 11.71 29.31 3.27
CA ARG A 479 12.03 30.25 4.35
C ARG A 479 13.26 29.81 5.15
N TYR A 480 13.34 28.52 5.50
CA TYR A 480 14.52 27.99 6.19
C TYR A 480 15.78 28.05 5.33
N ARG A 481 15.66 27.79 4.02
CA ARG A 481 16.78 27.95 3.08
C ARG A 481 17.28 29.39 3.01
N ALA A 482 16.38 30.36 2.96
CA ALA A 482 16.74 31.79 3.00
C ALA A 482 17.44 32.18 4.32
N ALA A 483 17.07 31.55 5.44
CA ALA A 483 17.71 31.73 6.74
C ALA A 483 18.97 30.88 6.95
N GLY A 484 19.40 30.07 5.98
CA GLY A 484 20.54 29.16 6.11
C GLY A 484 20.37 28.07 7.17
N THR A 485 19.14 27.74 7.55
CA THR A 485 18.84 26.75 8.60
C THR A 485 18.75 25.35 8.00
N PRO A 486 19.58 24.39 8.43
CA PRO A 486 19.47 23.00 7.96
C PRO A 486 18.18 22.35 8.47
N LEU A 487 17.68 21.37 7.72
CA LEU A 487 16.41 20.70 8.05
C LEU A 487 16.59 19.22 8.33
N VAL A 488 15.71 18.68 9.17
CA VAL A 488 15.56 17.24 9.39
C VAL A 488 14.10 16.82 9.26
N VAL A 489 13.89 15.54 8.95
CA VAL A 489 12.58 14.89 9.04
C VAL A 489 12.65 13.86 10.15
N ILE A 490 11.61 13.78 10.97
CA ILE A 490 11.45 12.71 11.96
C ILE A 490 10.29 11.82 11.52
N ALA A 491 10.45 10.51 11.59
CA ALA A 491 9.43 9.55 11.19
C ALA A 491 9.36 8.33 12.12
N GLY A 492 8.24 7.60 12.04
CA GLY A 492 8.08 6.32 12.71
C GLY A 492 8.76 5.18 11.97
N LYS A 493 8.11 4.01 11.96
CA LYS A 493 8.58 2.78 11.33
C LYS A 493 8.31 2.78 9.82
N GLU A 494 9.06 1.96 9.09
CA GLU A 494 8.85 1.66 7.66
C GLU A 494 8.86 2.91 6.77
N TYR A 495 9.68 3.92 7.14
CA TYR A 495 9.77 5.17 6.39
C TYR A 495 10.29 4.90 4.97
N GLY A 496 9.52 5.34 3.98
CA GLY A 496 9.80 5.17 2.56
C GLY A 496 9.29 3.88 1.93
N THR A 497 8.23 3.26 2.46
CA THR A 497 7.68 2.05 1.86
C THR A 497 7.06 2.27 0.47
N GLY A 498 7.02 1.22 -0.35
CA GLY A 498 6.36 1.24 -1.65
C GLY A 498 7.29 1.43 -2.86
N SER A 499 7.09 2.48 -3.65
CA SER A 499 7.74 2.68 -4.97
C SER A 499 9.24 2.96 -4.86
N SER A 500 10.03 2.51 -5.84
CA SER A 500 11.48 2.74 -5.91
C SER A 500 11.88 4.17 -6.36
N ARG A 501 10.98 5.15 -6.24
CA ARG A 501 11.15 6.49 -6.80
C ARG A 501 12.30 7.23 -6.11
N ASP A 502 13.33 7.56 -6.87
CA ASP A 502 14.47 8.36 -6.41
C ASP A 502 14.08 9.82 -6.09
N TRP A 503 13.01 10.34 -6.70
CA TRP A 503 12.44 11.66 -6.39
C TRP A 503 12.02 11.83 -4.93
N ALA A 504 11.71 10.74 -4.21
CA ALA A 504 11.49 10.81 -2.77
C ALA A 504 12.77 11.23 -2.00
N ALA A 505 13.96 10.92 -2.53
CA ALA A 505 15.24 11.37 -1.98
C ALA A 505 15.74 12.68 -2.61
N LYS A 506 15.61 12.86 -3.94
CA LYS A 506 15.97 14.11 -4.62
C LYS A 506 15.17 15.29 -4.09
N GLY A 507 13.85 15.11 -3.93
CA GLY A 507 12.97 16.10 -3.33
C GLY A 507 13.39 16.44 -1.91
N THR A 508 13.65 15.42 -1.08
CA THR A 508 14.16 15.59 0.30
C THR A 508 15.42 16.45 0.32
N LEU A 509 16.41 16.14 -0.53
CA LEU A 509 17.63 16.94 -0.66
C LEU A 509 17.34 18.40 -1.09
N LEU A 510 16.50 18.59 -2.11
CA LEU A 510 16.20 19.92 -2.67
C LEU A 510 15.39 20.82 -1.74
N LEU A 511 14.62 20.24 -0.81
CA LEU A 511 14.01 20.96 0.30
C LEU A 511 15.02 21.40 1.37
N GLY A 512 16.30 21.01 1.27
CA GLY A 512 17.34 21.36 2.24
C GLY A 512 17.46 20.42 3.43
N ILE A 513 16.79 19.27 3.40
CA ILE A 513 16.85 18.26 4.46
C ILE A 513 18.21 17.57 4.43
N LYS A 514 18.91 17.60 5.56
CA LYS A 514 20.25 17.03 5.75
C LYS A 514 20.22 15.63 6.35
N ALA A 515 19.23 15.34 7.18
CA ALA A 515 19.04 14.02 7.77
C ALA A 515 17.56 13.65 7.92
N VAL A 516 17.30 12.35 7.90
CA VAL A 516 16.01 11.77 8.28
C VAL A 516 16.24 10.89 9.50
N LEU A 517 15.54 11.13 10.60
CA LEU A 517 15.60 10.32 11.82
C LEU A 517 14.32 9.48 11.94
N ALA A 518 14.42 8.16 11.76
CA ALA A 518 13.27 7.26 11.75
C ALA A 518 13.42 6.08 12.72
N GLU A 519 12.33 5.42 13.10
CA GLU A 519 12.43 4.15 13.86
C GLU A 519 12.93 3.01 12.96
N SER A 520 12.53 3.01 11.69
CA SER A 520 13.08 2.11 10.67
C SER A 520 12.85 2.65 9.26
N PHE A 521 13.67 2.17 8.32
CA PHE A 521 13.58 2.54 6.91
C PHE A 521 13.30 1.34 6.04
N GLU A 522 12.57 1.58 4.95
CA GLU A 522 12.49 0.64 3.86
C GLU A 522 13.73 0.63 2.98
N ARG A 523 14.11 -0.57 2.53
CA ARG A 523 15.46 -0.86 2.00
C ARG A 523 15.86 0.06 0.84
N ILE A 524 14.97 0.23 -0.15
CA ILE A 524 15.26 1.01 -1.36
C ILE A 524 15.31 2.50 -1.04
N HIS A 525 14.38 2.99 -0.22
CA HIS A 525 14.33 4.41 0.11
C HIS A 525 15.56 4.85 0.92
N ARG A 526 15.99 4.04 1.89
CA ARG A 526 17.25 4.26 2.63
C ARG A 526 18.44 4.41 1.68
N SER A 527 18.58 3.50 0.71
CA SER A 527 19.66 3.59 -0.30
C SER A 527 19.56 4.85 -1.15
N ASN A 528 18.34 5.27 -1.52
CA ASN A 528 18.14 6.50 -2.30
C ASN A 528 18.53 7.76 -1.49
N LEU A 529 18.21 7.81 -0.19
CA LEU A 529 18.62 8.92 0.70
C LEU A 529 20.15 9.06 0.73
N VAL A 530 20.85 7.94 1.00
CA VAL A 530 22.33 7.90 0.98
C VAL A 530 22.87 8.30 -0.39
N GLY A 531 22.30 7.76 -1.47
CA GLY A 531 22.70 8.08 -2.84
C GLY A 531 22.53 9.56 -3.19
N MET A 532 21.61 10.28 -2.54
CA MET A 532 21.44 11.72 -2.70
C MET A 532 22.20 12.56 -1.66
N GLY A 533 23.01 11.95 -0.79
CA GLY A 533 23.76 12.68 0.24
C GLY A 533 22.94 13.06 1.49
N VAL A 534 21.73 12.52 1.66
CA VAL A 534 20.92 12.71 2.87
C VAL A 534 21.23 11.60 3.88
N LEU A 535 21.49 11.97 5.13
CA LEU A 535 21.87 11.02 6.18
C LEU A 535 20.64 10.31 6.79
N PRO A 536 20.45 8.99 6.60
CA PRO A 536 19.43 8.26 7.33
C PRO A 536 19.94 7.90 8.73
N LEU A 537 19.28 8.41 9.76
CA LEU A 537 19.50 8.11 11.17
C LEU A 537 18.37 7.23 11.68
N GLN A 538 18.70 6.22 12.47
CA GLN A 538 17.72 5.33 13.07
C GLN A 538 17.80 5.40 14.59
N PHE A 539 16.65 5.53 15.26
CA PHE A 539 16.59 5.35 16.71
C PHE A 539 17.11 3.97 17.11
N LYS A 540 17.67 3.86 18.32
CA LYS A 540 18.08 2.55 18.85
C LYS A 540 16.85 1.69 19.11
N ARG A 541 17.07 0.40 19.31
CA ARG A 541 15.99 -0.57 19.43
C ARG A 541 15.03 -0.24 20.57
N GLY A 542 13.82 0.15 20.21
CA GLY A 542 12.74 0.50 21.13
C GLY A 542 12.83 1.90 21.70
N GLU A 543 13.65 2.75 21.09
CA GLU A 543 13.56 4.21 21.21
C GLU A 543 12.76 4.75 20.03
N SER A 544 12.12 5.91 20.22
CA SER A 544 11.38 6.65 19.21
C SER A 544 11.34 8.15 19.57
N CYS A 545 10.75 8.95 18.69
CA CYS A 545 10.46 10.37 18.98
C CYS A 545 9.73 10.52 20.33
N ALA A 546 8.73 9.67 20.59
CA ALA A 546 7.94 9.74 21.82
C ALA A 546 8.73 9.33 23.07
N THR A 547 9.55 8.26 23.00
CA THR A 547 10.33 7.82 24.18
C THR A 547 11.44 8.79 24.54
N GLN A 548 11.93 9.56 23.56
CA GLN A 548 12.91 10.62 23.77
C GLN A 548 12.26 11.95 24.21
N GLY A 549 10.93 11.98 24.37
CA GLY A 549 10.18 13.20 24.74
C GLY A 549 10.36 14.32 23.73
N LEU A 550 10.37 13.98 22.44
CA LEU A 550 10.54 14.92 21.35
C LEU A 550 9.19 15.25 20.72
N ASP A 551 8.95 16.53 20.42
CA ASP A 551 7.73 17.01 19.77
C ASP A 551 8.00 17.75 18.44
N GLY A 552 9.26 17.93 18.08
CA GLY A 552 9.73 18.55 16.85
C GLY A 552 9.94 20.05 16.96
N THR A 553 9.62 20.68 18.09
CA THR A 553 9.90 22.09 18.36
C THR A 553 11.39 22.36 18.57
N GLU A 554 12.18 21.34 18.83
CA GLU A 554 13.59 21.45 19.20
C GLU A 554 14.49 21.84 18.03
N THR A 555 15.72 22.26 18.34
CA THR A 555 16.84 22.29 17.38
C THR A 555 17.74 21.08 17.57
N TYR A 556 18.24 20.52 16.46
CA TYR A 556 18.97 19.26 16.43
C TYR A 556 20.40 19.46 15.92
N ASP A 557 21.38 18.94 16.67
CA ASP A 557 22.74 18.74 16.20
C ASP A 557 23.02 17.23 16.03
N VAL A 558 23.71 16.85 14.95
CA VAL A 558 24.16 15.47 14.71
C VAL A 558 25.69 15.48 14.68
N VAL A 559 26.28 14.85 15.68
CA VAL A 559 27.72 14.93 15.98
C VAL A 559 28.40 13.59 15.71
N GLY A 560 29.63 13.64 15.18
CA GLY A 560 30.48 12.47 14.96
C GLY A 560 30.60 12.05 13.49
N LEU A 561 30.25 12.93 12.55
CA LEU A 561 30.28 12.61 11.12
C LEU A 561 31.69 12.53 10.53
N ALA A 562 32.67 13.23 11.13
CA ALA A 562 34.05 13.23 10.63
C ALA A 562 34.70 11.83 10.63
N THR A 563 34.34 10.97 11.59
CA THR A 563 34.88 9.62 11.76
C THR A 563 33.84 8.54 11.47
N LEU A 564 32.87 8.84 10.60
CA LEU A 564 31.76 7.95 10.30
C LEU A 564 32.25 6.58 9.79
N ALA A 565 31.75 5.52 10.43
CA ALA A 565 31.94 4.12 10.03
C ALA A 565 30.58 3.48 9.71
N PRO A 566 30.53 2.35 8.99
CA PRO A 566 29.26 1.72 8.65
C PRO A 566 28.47 1.39 9.92
N ARG A 567 27.21 1.82 9.97
CA ARG A 567 26.31 1.66 11.13
C ARG A 567 26.83 2.27 12.44
N ALA A 568 27.70 3.27 12.36
CA ALA A 568 28.18 3.96 13.54
C ALA A 568 27.01 4.58 14.32
N GLU A 569 27.14 4.56 15.64
CA GLU A 569 26.29 5.33 16.53
C GLU A 569 26.79 6.77 16.58
N LEU A 570 25.91 7.72 16.27
CA LEU A 570 26.14 9.15 16.31
C LEU A 570 25.37 9.76 17.49
N THR A 571 25.88 10.87 18.02
CA THR A 571 25.21 11.62 19.07
C THR A 571 24.26 12.63 18.45
N VAL A 572 22.98 12.58 18.83
CA VAL A 572 22.00 13.60 18.50
C VAL A 572 21.80 14.48 19.74
N ARG A 573 22.14 15.76 19.63
CA ARG A 573 21.88 16.76 20.67
C ARG A 573 20.61 17.51 20.32
N VAL A 574 19.71 17.64 21.28
CA VAL A 574 18.49 18.42 21.13
C VAL A 574 18.52 19.58 22.11
N ARG A 575 18.08 20.75 21.63
CA ARG A 575 17.89 21.95 22.46
C ARG A 575 16.45 22.41 22.32
N ARG A 576 15.79 22.58 23.46
CA ARG A 576 14.41 23.03 23.59
C ARG A 576 14.34 24.55 23.67
N ASP A 577 13.15 25.10 23.47
CA ASP A 577 12.93 26.55 23.54
C ASP A 577 13.12 27.11 24.96
N ASP A 578 12.96 26.29 26.00
CA ASP A 578 13.25 26.64 27.41
C ASP A 578 14.76 26.64 27.74
N GLY A 579 15.61 26.33 26.75
CA GLY A 579 17.06 26.25 26.89
C GLY A 579 17.58 24.91 27.41
N SER A 580 16.70 24.00 27.84
CA SER A 580 17.14 22.66 28.24
C SER A 580 17.68 21.86 27.06
N THR A 581 18.63 20.99 27.36
CA THR A 581 19.30 20.15 26.38
C THR A 581 19.20 18.69 26.75
N ALA A 582 19.04 17.82 25.75
CA ALA A 582 19.14 16.38 25.91
C ALA A 582 20.02 15.78 24.81
N GLU A 583 20.58 14.61 25.08
CA GLU A 583 21.39 13.88 24.11
C GLU A 583 20.96 12.41 24.08
N PHE A 584 20.96 11.82 22.88
CA PHE A 584 20.74 10.39 22.70
C PHE A 584 21.55 9.86 21.52
N GLY A 585 21.75 8.55 21.48
CA GLY A 585 22.44 7.88 20.39
C GLY A 585 21.48 7.52 19.25
N ALA A 586 21.92 7.70 18.00
CA ALA A 586 21.21 7.24 16.81
C ALA A 586 22.15 6.49 15.87
N ILE A 587 21.66 5.42 15.24
CA ILE A 587 22.44 4.61 14.32
C ILE A 587 22.41 5.26 12.93
N ALA A 588 23.57 5.65 12.40
CA ALA A 588 23.68 6.08 11.01
C ALA A 588 23.47 4.88 10.08
N ARG A 589 22.37 4.85 9.33
CA ARG A 589 22.01 3.76 8.40
C ARG A 589 22.75 3.86 7.06
N VAL A 590 24.05 4.16 7.14
CA VAL A 590 25.05 3.89 6.11
C VAL A 590 25.55 2.47 6.34
N ASP A 591 25.13 1.53 5.50
CA ASP A 591 25.30 0.10 5.76
C ASP A 591 26.63 -0.44 5.18
N SER A 592 27.37 0.36 4.41
CA SER A 592 28.63 -0.03 3.76
C SER A 592 29.66 1.11 3.74
N ALA A 593 30.93 0.80 3.44
CA ALA A 593 31.96 1.83 3.23
C ALA A 593 31.65 2.72 2.00
N MET A 594 31.03 2.14 0.97
CA MET A 594 30.64 2.88 -0.23
C MET A 594 29.51 3.88 0.06
N ASP A 595 28.58 3.54 0.94
CA ASP A 595 27.53 4.46 1.39
C ASP A 595 28.14 5.73 2.01
N ILE A 596 29.22 5.58 2.77
CA ILE A 596 29.96 6.70 3.39
C ILE A 596 30.65 7.53 2.31
N GLU A 597 31.22 6.88 1.30
CA GLU A 597 31.87 7.58 0.20
C GLU A 597 30.86 8.40 -0.62
N TYR A 598 29.64 7.89 -0.83
CA TYR A 598 28.55 8.67 -1.41
C TYR A 598 28.26 9.92 -0.56
N LEU A 599 28.13 9.78 0.76
CA LEU A 599 27.88 10.94 1.64
C LEU A 599 29.02 11.96 1.59
N ARG A 600 30.29 11.53 1.62
CA ARG A 600 31.46 12.43 1.50
C ARG A 600 31.43 13.22 0.20
N HIS A 601 31.01 12.58 -0.89
CA HIS A 601 30.89 13.25 -2.17
C HIS A 601 29.64 14.14 -2.31
N GLY A 602 28.73 14.12 -1.33
CA GLY A 602 27.43 14.81 -1.40
C GLY A 602 26.38 14.07 -2.24
N GLY A 603 26.65 12.81 -2.59
CA GLY A 603 25.80 11.93 -3.39
C GLY A 603 26.56 11.11 -4.43
N ILE A 604 25.92 10.05 -4.92
CA ILE A 604 26.46 9.17 -5.96
C ILE A 604 26.71 9.92 -7.28
N LEU A 605 25.84 10.86 -7.64
CA LEU A 605 25.94 11.60 -8.90
C LEU A 605 27.21 12.47 -8.92
N GLN A 606 27.48 13.16 -7.83
CA GLN A 606 28.67 13.99 -7.64
C GLN A 606 29.93 13.13 -7.59
N MET A 607 29.87 11.96 -6.96
CA MET A 607 30.97 11.00 -6.93
C MET A 607 31.34 10.52 -8.34
N VAL A 608 30.35 10.09 -9.12
CA VAL A 608 30.54 9.61 -10.50
C VAL A 608 31.12 10.73 -11.38
N LEU A 609 30.60 11.96 -11.29
CA LEU A 609 31.11 13.07 -12.07
C LEU A 609 32.59 13.38 -11.74
N ARG A 610 32.96 13.42 -10.45
CA ARG A 610 34.36 13.62 -10.04
C ARG A 610 35.27 12.49 -10.52
N SER A 611 34.80 11.25 -10.45
CA SER A 611 35.55 10.08 -10.96
C SER A 611 35.83 10.23 -12.46
N LEU A 612 34.80 10.48 -13.27
CA LEU A 612 34.93 10.67 -14.72
C LEU A 612 35.85 11.86 -15.07
N ALA A 613 35.73 12.98 -14.34
CA ALA A 613 36.58 14.15 -14.55
C ALA A 613 38.04 13.92 -14.14
N GLY A 614 38.29 13.10 -13.11
CA GLY A 614 39.62 12.72 -12.65
C GLY A 614 40.28 11.59 -13.44
N THR A 615 39.58 10.99 -14.42
CA THR A 615 40.13 9.92 -15.27
C THR A 615 40.80 10.45 -16.56
N ARG A 616 41.26 11.72 -16.57
CA ARG A 616 41.92 12.35 -17.72
C ARG A 616 43.42 12.46 -17.58
#